data_AF-A0A7J8CTK8-F1
#
_entry.id   AF-A0A7J8CTK8-F1
#
_cell.length_a   1.000
_cell.length_b   1.000
_cell.length_c   1.000
_cell.angle_alpha   90.00
_cell.angle_beta   90.00
_cell.angle_gamma   90.00
#
_symmetry.space_group_name_H-M   'P 1'
#
loop_
_entity.id
_entity.type
_entity.pdbx_description
1 polymer ?
#
loop_
_entity_poly.entity_id
_entity_poly.type
_entity_poly.pdbx_seq_one_letter_code
_entity_poly.pdbx_strand_id
1 'polypeptide(L)'
;MSSKCLWLLLLLSCAAGPAVLGEIIMRPSCATGWFYHKSHCYGYFRKLRNWSDAELECQSFGNGAHLASILNAKEANAIAEYIQGYQRTLPVWIGLHDPQKTF
;
A
#
# COMPACT_ATOMS: atom_id res chain seq x y z
N MET A 1 30.56 28.90 49.78
CA MET A 1 31.75 28.04 49.62
C MET A 1 31.27 26.60 49.45
N SER A 2 31.75 25.93 48.38
CA SER A 2 31.66 24.51 47.98
C SER A 2 30.45 23.66 48.41
N SER A 3 29.55 23.17 47.54
CA SER A 3 29.69 22.39 46.29
C SER A 3 30.09 20.91 46.49
N LYS A 4 29.08 20.05 46.29
CA LYS A 4 29.13 18.71 45.65
C LYS A 4 29.95 17.62 46.35
N CYS A 5 29.30 16.73 47.10
CA CYS A 5 29.72 15.30 47.16
C CYS A 5 28.75 14.34 47.89
N LEU A 6 27.42 14.51 47.82
CA LEU A 6 26.52 13.57 48.51
C LEU A 6 25.39 12.97 47.68
N TRP A 7 25.47 12.97 46.35
CA TRP A 7 24.52 12.26 45.47
C TRP A 7 25.27 11.45 44.42
N LEU A 8 25.96 10.37 44.82
CA LEU A 8 26.60 9.46 43.87
C LEU A 8 26.32 7.97 44.09
N LEU A 9 25.50 7.55 45.04
CA LEU A 9 25.32 6.11 45.30
C LEU A 9 23.89 5.71 45.68
N LEU A 10 22.89 6.06 44.87
CA LEU A 10 21.59 5.36 44.89
C LEU A 10 21.17 4.95 43.48
N LEU A 11 21.77 3.84 43.09
CA LEU A 11 21.15 2.67 42.45
C LEU A 11 20.39 2.89 41.14
N LEU A 12 21.01 2.31 40.10
CA LEU A 12 20.36 1.63 38.98
C LEU A 12 18.93 1.17 39.32
N SER A 13 17.95 1.98 38.94
CA SER A 13 16.66 1.47 38.54
C SER A 13 16.40 2.04 37.16
N CYS A 14 16.65 1.20 36.16
CA CYS A 14 16.01 1.33 34.87
C CYS A 14 14.50 1.19 35.15
N ALA A 15 13.86 2.29 35.54
CA ALA A 15 12.44 2.42 35.32
C ALA A 15 12.31 2.61 33.81
N ALA A 16 12.37 1.48 33.10
CA ALA A 16 11.53 1.30 31.94
C ALA A 16 10.14 1.72 32.41
N GLY A 17 9.79 2.98 32.15
CA GLY A 17 8.39 3.38 32.18
C GLY A 17 7.66 2.36 31.31
N PRO A 18 6.43 1.95 31.67
CA PRO A 18 5.66 1.08 30.79
C PRO A 18 5.68 1.75 29.43
N ALA A 19 6.47 1.16 28.54
CA ALA A 19 6.56 1.59 27.17
C ALA A 19 5.12 1.63 26.71
N VAL A 20 4.74 2.73 26.08
CA VAL A 20 3.46 2.91 25.43
C VAL A 20 3.31 1.74 24.46
N LEU A 21 2.77 0.61 24.93
CA LEU A 21 2.22 -0.47 24.14
C LEU A 21 0.83 -0.02 23.67
N GLY A 22 0.75 1.25 23.23
CA GLY A 22 -0.25 1.64 22.26
C GLY A 22 0.16 0.92 21.00
N GLU A 23 -0.67 -0.05 20.62
CA GLU A 23 -0.52 -0.85 19.42
C GLU A 23 0.08 -0.02 18.30
N ILE A 24 1.32 -0.34 17.90
CA ILE A 24 1.87 0.19 16.65
C ILE A 24 1.02 -0.46 15.57
N ILE A 25 -0.09 0.19 15.19
CA ILE A 25 -0.84 -0.15 14.00
C ILE A 25 0.13 0.15 12.85
N MET A 26 0.91 -0.85 12.44
CA MET A 26 1.59 -0.82 11.17
C MET A 26 0.51 -0.80 10.13
N ARG A 27 0.08 0.41 9.75
CA ARG A 27 -0.77 0.61 8.60
C ARG A 27 0.01 0.02 7.42
N PRO A 28 -0.48 -1.03 6.75
CA PRO A 28 0.21 -1.59 5.60
C PRO A 28 0.45 -0.45 4.61
N SER A 29 1.72 -0.09 4.43
CA SER A 29 2.11 0.91 3.45
C SER A 29 2.22 0.21 2.11
N CYS A 30 1.54 0.72 1.09
CA CYS A 30 1.74 0.23 -0.26
C CYS A 30 3.18 0.45 -0.72
N ALA A 31 3.62 -0.35 -1.69
CA ALA A 31 4.90 -0.12 -2.35
C ALA A 31 4.99 1.32 -2.89
N THR A 32 6.21 1.84 -3.00
CA THR A 32 6.44 3.21 -3.50
C THR A 32 5.75 3.43 -4.84
N GLY A 33 4.94 4.49 -4.93
CA GLY A 33 4.19 4.85 -6.14
C GLY A 33 2.82 4.18 -6.29
N TRP A 34 2.45 3.27 -5.39
CA TRP A 34 1.14 2.62 -5.38
C TRP A 34 0.12 3.42 -4.57
N PHE A 35 -1.12 3.43 -5.03
CA PHE A 35 -2.25 4.10 -4.40
C PHE A 35 -2.93 3.20 -3.37
N TYR A 36 -3.09 3.69 -2.14
CA TYR A 36 -3.82 2.97 -1.08
C TYR A 36 -5.30 3.34 -1.08
N HIS A 37 -6.18 2.34 -1.18
CA HIS A 37 -7.63 2.52 -1.00
C HIS A 37 -8.22 1.34 -0.21
N LYS A 38 -8.84 1.63 0.93
CA LYS A 38 -9.59 0.66 1.77
C LYS A 38 -8.93 -0.72 1.85
N SER A 39 -7.73 -0.79 2.41
CA SER A 39 -6.91 -2.01 2.58
C SER A 39 -6.28 -2.63 1.33
N HIS A 40 -6.47 -2.05 0.14
CA HIS A 40 -5.85 -2.52 -1.09
C HIS A 40 -4.84 -1.48 -1.63
N CYS A 41 -3.87 -1.98 -2.39
CA CYS A 41 -2.86 -1.18 -3.07
C CYS A 41 -3.03 -1.34 -4.58
N TYR A 42 -3.05 -0.22 -5.29
CA TYR A 42 -3.25 -0.18 -6.75
C TYR A 42 -2.03 0.44 -7.42
N GLY A 43 -1.48 -0.26 -8.41
CA GLY A 43 -0.38 0.23 -9.24
C GLY A 43 -0.88 0.58 -10.64
N TYR A 44 -0.40 1.70 -11.19
CA TYR A 44 -0.65 2.06 -12.59
C TYR A 44 0.62 1.90 -13.44
N PHE A 45 0.52 1.14 -14.53
CA PHE A 45 1.63 0.82 -15.42
C PHE A 45 1.40 1.45 -16.80
N ARG A 46 2.37 2.26 -17.26
CA ARG A 46 2.24 3.03 -18.52
C ARG A 46 2.49 2.21 -19.78
N LYS A 47 3.22 1.10 -19.70
CA LYS A 47 3.61 0.32 -20.87
C LYS A 47 2.42 -0.50 -21.36
N LEU A 48 2.05 -0.29 -22.62
CA LEU A 48 0.95 -0.98 -23.27
C LEU A 48 1.23 -2.48 -23.40
N ARG A 49 0.21 -3.29 -23.13
CA ARG A 49 0.23 -4.76 -23.14
C ARG A 49 -1.10 -5.30 -23.61
N ASN A 50 -1.12 -6.54 -24.09
CA ASN A 50 -2.36 -7.29 -24.15
C ASN A 50 -2.82 -7.66 -22.72
N TRP A 51 -4.05 -8.14 -22.58
CA TRP A 51 -4.61 -8.45 -21.26
C TRP A 51 -3.80 -9.49 -20.49
N SER A 52 -3.38 -10.58 -21.16
CA SER A 52 -2.65 -11.69 -20.53
C SER A 52 -1.27 -11.26 -20.01
N ASP A 53 -0.52 -10.49 -20.80
CA ASP A 53 0.78 -9.95 -20.39
C ASP A 53 0.65 -8.95 -19.24
N ALA A 54 -0.44 -8.19 -19.18
CA ALA A 54 -0.72 -7.27 -18.08
C ALA A 54 -1.03 -8.03 -16.78
N GLU A 55 -1.81 -9.10 -16.84
CA GLU A 55 -2.09 -9.97 -15.70
C GLU A 55 -0.82 -10.66 -15.18
N LEU A 56 0.03 -11.20 -16.07
CA LEU A 56 1.31 -11.79 -15.69
C LEU A 56 2.25 -10.77 -15.02
N GLU A 57 2.28 -9.53 -15.51
CA GLU A 57 3.04 -8.46 -14.85
C GLU A 57 2.50 -8.18 -13.44
N CYS A 58 1.18 -8.09 -13.25
CA CYS A 58 0.59 -7.89 -11.93
C CYS A 58 0.96 -9.03 -10.96
N GLN A 59 0.86 -10.29 -11.39
CA GLN A 59 1.21 -11.46 -10.58
C GLN A 59 2.69 -11.47 -10.17
N SER A 60 3.57 -10.83 -10.95
CA SER A 60 5.00 -10.75 -10.62
C SER A 60 5.29 -9.92 -9.35
N PHE A 61 4.35 -9.11 -8.87
CA PHE A 61 4.48 -8.32 -7.64
C PHE A 61 4.18 -9.11 -6.35
N GLY A 62 3.76 -10.38 -6.48
CA GLY A 62 3.58 -11.30 -5.36
C GLY A 62 2.20 -11.93 -5.32
N ASN A 63 2.03 -12.86 -4.37
CA ASN A 63 0.77 -13.58 -4.20
C ASN A 63 -0.37 -12.59 -3.87
N GLY A 64 -1.49 -12.71 -4.60
CA GLY A 64 -2.65 -11.84 -4.45
C GLY A 64 -2.57 -10.52 -5.23
N ALA A 65 -1.49 -10.27 -5.97
CA ALA A 65 -1.41 -9.16 -6.92
C ALA A 65 -1.95 -9.60 -8.30
N HIS A 66 -3.00 -8.92 -8.76
CA HIS A 66 -3.71 -9.22 -10.00
C HIS A 66 -4.15 -7.90 -10.65
N LEU A 67 -4.60 -7.94 -11.91
CA LEU A 67 -5.35 -6.82 -12.47
C LEU A 67 -6.54 -6.49 -11.56
N ALA A 68 -6.76 -5.19 -11.34
CA ALA A 68 -7.70 -4.73 -10.33
C ALA A 68 -9.14 -5.21 -10.58
N SER A 69 -9.75 -5.84 -9.58
CA SER A 69 -11.20 -5.98 -9.51
C SER A 69 -11.81 -4.69 -8.97
N ILE A 70 -12.87 -4.19 -9.60
CA ILE A 70 -13.58 -2.97 -9.16
C ILE A 70 -14.97 -3.39 -8.71
N LEU A 71 -15.25 -3.25 -7.41
CA LEU A 71 -16.44 -3.85 -6.79
C LEU A 71 -17.59 -2.86 -6.58
N ASN A 72 -17.30 -1.55 -6.63
CA ASN A 72 -18.31 -0.51 -6.43
C ASN A 72 -17.92 0.82 -7.09
N ALA A 73 -18.89 1.71 -7.27
CA ALA A 73 -18.70 3.00 -7.91
C ALA A 73 -17.72 3.92 -7.15
N LYS A 74 -17.67 3.85 -5.82
CA LYS A 74 -16.75 4.68 -5.02
C LYS A 74 -15.30 4.29 -5.25
N GLU A 75 -15.03 3.00 -5.33
CA GLU A 75 -13.71 2.47 -5.71
C GLU A 75 -13.36 2.82 -7.15
N ALA A 76 -14.30 2.65 -8.09
CA ALA A 76 -14.13 3.01 -9.49
C ALA A 76 -13.71 4.48 -9.66
N ASN A 77 -14.40 5.40 -8.97
CA ASN A 77 -14.10 6.83 -9.02
C ASN A 77 -12.71 7.14 -8.44
N ALA A 78 -12.35 6.53 -7.31
CA ALA A 78 -11.04 6.74 -6.68
C ALA A 78 -9.89 6.23 -7.59
N ILE A 79 -10.06 5.07 -8.21
CA ILE A 79 -9.08 4.52 -9.16
C ILE A 79 -9.00 5.39 -10.42
N ALA A 80 -10.13 5.87 -10.93
CA ALA A 80 -10.16 6.76 -12.10
C ALA A 80 -9.45 8.09 -11.83
N GLU A 81 -9.66 8.70 -10.66
CA GLU A 81 -8.94 9.90 -10.23
C GLU A 81 -7.44 9.67 -10.12
N TYR A 82 -7.03 8.52 -9.55
CA TYR A 82 -5.62 8.14 -9.49
C TYR A 82 -5.00 8.00 -10.89
N ILE A 83 -5.68 7.31 -11.82
CA ILE A 83 -5.22 7.14 -13.22
C ILE A 83 -5.14 8.48 -13.95
N GLN A 84 -6.06 9.42 -13.69
CA GLN A 84 -6.06 10.75 -14.29
C GLN A 84 -4.81 11.58 -13.97
N GLY A 85 -4.10 11.26 -12.88
CA GLY A 85 -2.78 11.83 -12.57
C GLY A 85 -1.68 11.41 -13.56
N TYR A 86 -1.90 10.34 -14.34
CA TYR A 86 -0.95 9.81 -15.31
C TYR A 86 -1.42 9.92 -16.76
N GLN A 87 -2.72 9.71 -17.04
CA GLN A 87 -3.28 9.70 -18.40
C GLN A 87 -4.80 9.94 -18.41
N ARG A 88 -5.38 10.38 -19.55
CA ARG A 88 -6.83 10.65 -19.67
C ARG A 88 -7.53 10.07 -20.90
N THR A 89 -6.80 9.42 -21.82
CA THR A 89 -7.30 9.11 -23.16
C THR A 89 -7.22 7.64 -23.53
N LEU A 90 -6.36 6.87 -22.86
CA LEU A 90 -6.13 5.46 -23.17
C LEU A 90 -6.98 4.56 -22.27
N PRO A 91 -7.50 3.44 -22.82
CA PRO A 91 -8.11 2.41 -22.00
C PRO A 91 -7.07 1.75 -21.09
N VAL A 92 -7.51 1.29 -19.92
CA VAL A 92 -6.68 0.60 -18.93
C VAL A 92 -7.27 -0.76 -18.65
N TRP A 93 -6.44 -1.80 -18.64
CA TRP A 93 -6.88 -3.15 -18.31
C TRP A 93 -7.27 -3.29 -16.84
N ILE A 94 -8.32 -4.08 -16.59
CA ILE A 94 -8.80 -4.47 -15.27
C ILE A 94 -9.05 -5.98 -15.23
N GLY A 95 -9.28 -6.52 -14.03
CA GLY A 95 -9.43 -7.95 -13.75
C GLY A 95 -10.79 -8.53 -14.16
N LEU A 96 -11.25 -8.24 -15.38
CA LEU A 96 -12.43 -8.87 -15.98
C LEU A 96 -12.00 -9.57 -17.27
N HIS A 97 -12.09 -10.90 -17.27
CA HIS A 97 -11.76 -11.73 -18.41
C HIS A 97 -12.77 -12.87 -18.54
N ASP A 98 -13.29 -13.05 -19.75
CA ASP A 98 -14.17 -14.16 -20.10
C ASP A 98 -13.43 -15.07 -21.09
N PRO A 99 -12.86 -16.19 -20.62
CA PRO A 99 -12.13 -17.13 -21.47
C PRO A 99 -13.02 -17.83 -22.51
N GLN A 100 -14.35 -17.80 -22.33
CA GLN A 100 -15.32 -18.51 -23.17
C GLN A 100 -15.97 -17.59 -24.20
N LYS A 101 -15.65 -16.29 -24.19
CA LYS A 101 -16.21 -15.34 -25.14
C LYS A 101 -15.71 -15.59 -26.57
N THR A 102 -16.50 -16.33 -27.33
CA THR A 102 -16.38 -16.42 -28.79
C THR A 102 -17.15 -15.25 -29.42
N PHE A 103 -16.47 -14.49 -30.29
CA PHE A 103 -17.08 -13.38 -31.04
C PHE A 103 -17.93 -13.86 -32.21
#